data_AF-A0A3C0X2I3-F1
#
_entry.id   AF-A0A3C0X2I3-F1
#
_cell.length_a   1.000
_cell.length_b   1.000
_cell.length_c   1.000
_cell.angle_alpha   90.00
_cell.angle_beta   90.00
_cell.angle_gamma   90.00
#
_symmetry.space_group_name_H-M   'P 1'
#
loop_
_entity.id
_entity.type
_entity.pdbx_description
1 polymer ?
#
loop_
_entity_poly.entity_id
_entity_poly.type
_entity_poly.pdbx_seq_one_letter_code
_entity_poly.pdbx_strand_id
1 'polypeptide(L)'
;MKQRLCSVLKSIIKLPAAIPFKRIGGRLYEIIIPHRGDDKGSLVRKAIIILLLICAAVCITLLGIIAGRHGNNRKKYSEIQSVMNNILKQQENEDGGLDFSALYERNSDIKAWISIPDTSVNYPICQYSDNDYYLHHNFDLKKSEFGTLFFDYTNTVSGENASQNLTVYGHSMSNDQMFTSLLKYHKLSFYKAHPYITLITPERQMQYKIFAVMVAAAKPEDDNGYFYDFTKCDFAKQRDFLSWADEARERSIFNLNVDVLPDDRVLTLSTCDYVFDNCRLVIMARRQRIGEESGIDTETAVNNPNPRYPKAWYDKRKKAYPFG
;
A
#
# COMPACT_ATOMS: atom_id res chain seq x y z
N MET A 1 39.42 0.18 -60.07
CA MET A 1 38.22 -0.54 -59.58
C MET A 1 37.31 0.26 -58.62
N LYS A 2 37.77 1.33 -57.93
CA LYS A 2 36.93 2.10 -56.98
C LYS A 2 35.98 3.15 -57.60
N GLN A 3 36.14 3.54 -58.87
CA GLN A 3 35.30 4.59 -59.48
C GLN A 3 34.06 4.06 -60.22
N ARG A 4 33.97 2.75 -60.54
CA ARG A 4 32.79 2.17 -61.21
C ARG A 4 31.73 1.59 -60.28
N LEU A 5 32.02 1.40 -58.99
CA LEU A 5 30.99 1.02 -58.00
C LEU A 5 30.16 2.20 -57.49
N CYS A 6 30.68 3.43 -57.60
CA CYS A 6 30.01 4.62 -57.04
C CYS A 6 28.88 5.16 -57.94
N SER A 7 28.88 4.83 -59.25
CA SER A 7 27.82 5.26 -60.18
C SER A 7 26.61 4.33 -60.21
N VAL A 8 26.80 3.03 -59.90
CA VAL A 8 25.72 2.03 -59.93
C VAL A 8 24.88 2.05 -58.65
N LEU A 9 25.48 2.36 -57.50
CA LEU A 9 24.76 2.47 -56.22
C LEU A 9 23.85 3.73 -56.14
N LYS A 10 24.05 4.74 -56.99
CA LYS A 10 23.18 5.92 -57.06
C LYS A 10 21.93 5.73 -57.93
N SER A 11 21.83 4.67 -58.73
CA SER A 11 20.68 4.48 -59.64
C SER A 11 19.62 3.49 -59.13
N ILE A 12 19.86 2.77 -58.03
CA ILE A 12 18.98 1.67 -57.58
C ILE A 12 18.24 1.98 -56.27
N ILE A 13 18.64 3.02 -55.54
CA ILE A 13 17.91 3.46 -54.34
C ILE A 13 17.39 4.88 -54.60
N LYS A 14 16.25 5.00 -55.31
CA LYS A 14 15.38 6.17 -55.10
C LYS A 14 14.82 6.05 -53.69
N LEU A 15 15.59 6.49 -52.70
CA LEU A 15 15.04 6.85 -51.40
C LEU A 15 13.92 7.86 -51.69
N PRO A 16 12.65 7.59 -51.33
CA PRO A 16 11.62 8.60 -51.48
C PRO A 16 12.12 9.85 -50.75
N ALA A 17 12.15 10.97 -51.47
CA ALA A 17 12.53 12.26 -50.90
C ALA A 17 11.83 12.39 -49.55
N ALA A 18 12.60 12.71 -48.49
CA ALA A 18 12.07 12.95 -47.17
C ALA A 18 10.81 13.81 -47.32
N ILE A 19 9.64 13.24 -46.99
CA ILE A 19 8.38 13.95 -47.14
C ILE A 19 8.54 15.21 -46.29
N PRO A 20 8.51 16.41 -46.89
CA PRO A 20 8.78 17.61 -46.12
C PRO A 20 7.70 17.69 -45.04
N PHE A 21 8.12 17.77 -43.78
CA PHE A 21 7.23 17.84 -42.60
C PHE A 21 6.11 18.88 -42.78
N LYS A 22 6.41 19.97 -43.52
CA LYS A 22 5.47 21.00 -43.97
C LYS A 22 4.24 20.49 -44.74
N ARG A 23 4.38 19.43 -45.55
CA ARG A 23 3.33 18.88 -46.42
C ARG A 23 2.38 17.92 -45.67
N ILE A 24 2.81 17.40 -44.53
CA ILE A 24 2.02 16.52 -43.66
C ILE A 24 1.03 17.35 -42.82
N GLY A 25 1.50 18.49 -42.27
CA GLY A 25 0.67 19.41 -41.49
C GLY A 25 -0.51 20.01 -42.27
N GLY A 26 -0.30 20.37 -43.54
CA GLY A 26 -1.38 20.88 -44.41
C GLY A 26 -2.49 19.86 -44.69
N ARG A 27 -2.13 18.58 -44.89
CA ARG A 27 -3.11 17.50 -45.09
C ARG A 27 -3.89 17.18 -43.81
N LEU A 28 -3.24 17.20 -42.65
CA LEU A 28 -3.91 17.04 -41.35
C LEU A 28 -4.89 18.17 -41.07
N TYR A 29 -4.50 19.41 -41.39
CA TYR A 29 -5.37 20.59 -41.25
C TYR A 29 -6.64 20.47 -42.10
N GLU A 30 -6.53 20.02 -43.35
CA GLU A 30 -7.68 19.78 -44.23
C GLU A 30 -8.58 18.63 -43.75
N ILE A 31 -8.01 17.63 -43.08
CA ILE A 31 -8.73 16.47 -42.54
C ILE A 31 -9.45 16.78 -41.22
N ILE A 32 -8.90 17.65 -40.37
CA ILE A 32 -9.37 17.90 -39.00
C ILE A 32 -10.29 19.13 -38.93
N ILE A 33 -9.97 20.21 -39.64
CA ILE A 33 -10.67 21.49 -39.50
C ILE A 33 -11.79 21.62 -40.56
N PRO A 34 -13.02 22.03 -40.17
CA PRO A 34 -14.10 22.34 -41.12
C PRO A 34 -13.74 23.47 -42.08
N HIS A 35 -14.01 23.28 -43.37
CA HIS A 35 -13.74 24.27 -44.43
C HIS A 35 -15.03 24.69 -45.15
N ARG A 36 -15.01 25.89 -45.76
CA ARG A 36 -16.12 26.34 -46.62
C ARG A 36 -16.19 25.45 -47.86
N GLY A 37 -17.28 24.70 -48.00
CA GLY A 37 -17.51 23.76 -49.12
C GLY A 37 -17.55 22.28 -48.71
N ASP A 38 -17.30 21.96 -47.43
CA ASP A 38 -17.48 20.60 -46.91
C ASP A 38 -18.96 20.16 -46.97
N ASP A 39 -19.21 18.92 -47.37
CA ASP A 39 -20.53 18.30 -47.29
C ASP A 39 -20.93 18.00 -45.84
N LYS A 40 -22.22 17.73 -45.61
CA LYS A 40 -22.74 17.46 -44.25
C LYS A 40 -22.04 16.28 -43.56
N GLY A 41 -21.66 15.24 -44.30
CA GLY A 41 -20.99 14.06 -43.75
C GLY A 41 -19.53 14.36 -43.33
N SER A 42 -18.80 15.11 -44.14
CA SER A 42 -17.42 15.52 -43.79
C SER A 42 -17.38 16.51 -42.62
N LEU A 43 -18.34 17.43 -42.52
CA LEU A 43 -18.49 18.33 -41.37
C LEU A 43 -18.71 17.53 -40.07
N VAL A 44 -19.62 16.54 -40.07
CA VAL A 44 -19.89 15.70 -38.90
C VAL A 44 -18.64 14.91 -38.50
N ARG A 45 -17.94 14.29 -39.46
CA ARG A 45 -16.71 13.54 -39.18
C ARG A 45 -15.63 14.43 -38.55
N LYS A 46 -15.42 15.63 -39.09
CA LYS A 46 -14.44 16.60 -38.58
C LYS A 46 -14.80 17.07 -37.17
N ALA A 47 -16.07 17.35 -36.91
CA ALA A 47 -16.55 17.69 -35.56
C ALA A 47 -16.28 16.56 -34.55
N ILE A 48 -16.52 15.30 -34.93
CA ILE A 48 -16.21 14.13 -34.10
C ILE A 48 -14.70 14.05 -33.82
N ILE A 49 -13.85 14.24 -34.83
CA ILE A 49 -12.39 14.21 -34.66
C ILE A 49 -11.94 15.31 -33.69
N ILE A 50 -12.45 16.54 -33.84
CA ILE A 50 -12.13 17.64 -32.92
C ILE A 50 -12.58 17.31 -31.49
N LEU A 51 -13.80 16.78 -31.32
CA LEU A 51 -14.31 16.38 -30.01
C LEU A 51 -13.42 15.29 -29.36
N LEU A 52 -13.00 14.29 -30.14
CA LEU A 52 -12.09 13.24 -29.67
C LEU A 52 -10.71 13.79 -29.30
N LEU A 53 -10.18 14.76 -30.05
CA LEU A 53 -8.91 15.41 -29.73
C LEU A 53 -9.00 16.25 -28.44
N ILE A 54 -10.11 16.96 -28.23
CA ILE A 54 -10.36 17.68 -26.98
C ILE A 54 -10.47 16.69 -25.81
N CYS A 55 -11.24 15.62 -25.98
CA CYS A 55 -11.38 14.57 -24.96
C CYS A 55 -10.02 13.94 -24.62
N ALA A 56 -9.22 13.58 -25.62
CA ALA A 56 -7.88 13.04 -25.43
C ALA A 56 -6.95 14.05 -24.71
N ALA A 57 -6.98 15.33 -25.09
CA ALA A 57 -6.20 16.37 -24.43
C ALA A 57 -6.57 16.51 -22.94
N VAL A 58 -7.87 16.52 -22.62
CA VAL A 58 -8.36 16.54 -21.23
C VAL A 58 -7.89 15.30 -20.47
N CYS A 59 -8.03 14.10 -21.04
CA CYS A 59 -7.55 12.86 -20.43
C CYS A 59 -6.04 12.91 -20.15
N ILE A 60 -5.23 13.38 -21.10
CA ILE A 60 -3.77 13.51 -20.93
C ILE A 60 -3.45 14.49 -19.80
N THR A 61 -4.12 15.65 -19.75
CA THR A 61 -3.92 16.63 -18.67
C THR A 61 -4.28 16.05 -17.31
N LEU A 62 -5.42 15.35 -17.19
CA LEU A 62 -5.84 14.70 -15.95
C LEU A 62 -4.85 13.62 -15.50
N LEU A 63 -4.40 12.76 -16.43
CA LEU A 63 -3.38 11.74 -16.14
C LEU A 63 -2.06 12.37 -15.68
N GLY A 64 -1.64 13.48 -16.30
CA GLY A 64 -0.46 14.25 -15.89
C GLY A 64 -0.58 14.81 -14.47
N ILE A 65 -1.76 15.33 -14.10
CA ILE A 65 -2.03 15.82 -12.75
C ILE A 65 -1.97 14.66 -11.73
N ILE A 66 -2.60 13.53 -12.03
CA ILE A 66 -2.60 12.33 -11.16
C ILE A 66 -1.17 11.80 -10.99
N ALA A 67 -0.42 11.65 -12.08
CA ALA A 67 0.98 11.23 -12.04
C ALA A 67 1.85 12.20 -11.22
N GLY A 68 1.64 13.51 -11.37
CA GLY A 68 2.31 14.55 -10.59
C GLY A 68 2.03 14.44 -9.09
N ARG A 69 0.76 14.21 -8.70
CA ARG A 69 0.37 13.99 -7.30
C ARG A 69 1.05 12.75 -6.71
N HIS A 70 1.07 11.64 -7.44
CA HIS A 70 1.78 10.42 -7.03
C HIS A 70 3.29 10.66 -6.85
N GLY A 71 3.92 11.32 -7.81
CA GLY A 71 5.35 11.65 -7.74
C GLY A 71 5.68 12.55 -6.55
N ASN A 72 4.86 13.56 -6.29
CA ASN A 72 5.02 14.46 -5.14
C ASN A 72 4.88 13.71 -3.80
N ASN A 73 3.93 12.78 -3.69
CA ASN A 73 3.78 11.97 -2.48
C ASN A 73 5.01 11.08 -2.24
N ARG A 74 5.51 10.39 -3.28
CA ARG A 74 6.75 9.60 -3.16
C ARG A 74 7.94 10.45 -2.74
N LYS A 75 8.09 11.64 -3.33
CA LYS A 75 9.18 12.56 -2.99
C LYS A 75 9.13 12.95 -1.51
N LYS A 76 7.95 13.34 -1.01
CA LYS A 76 7.74 13.67 0.41
C LYS A 76 8.12 12.50 1.34
N TYR A 77 7.67 11.29 1.03
CA TYR A 77 8.01 10.13 1.85
C TYR A 77 9.49 9.74 1.74
N SER A 78 10.12 9.90 0.57
CA SER A 78 11.57 9.72 0.42
C SER A 78 12.38 10.74 1.22
N GLU A 79 11.91 11.97 1.34
CA GLU A 79 12.54 13.01 2.15
C GLU A 79 12.46 12.68 3.65
N ILE A 80 11.30 12.26 4.17
CA ILE A 80 11.21 11.90 5.59
C ILE A 80 11.89 10.55 5.90
N GLN A 81 11.97 9.64 4.92
CA GLN A 81 12.77 8.41 5.02
C GLN A 81 14.27 8.71 5.17
N SER A 82 14.80 9.74 4.48
CA SER A 82 16.21 10.11 4.65
C SER A 82 16.49 10.69 6.03
N VAL A 83 15.53 11.43 6.61
CA VAL A 83 15.59 11.87 8.02
C VAL A 83 15.65 10.65 8.95
N MET A 84 14.72 9.69 8.80
CA MET A 84 14.73 8.46 9.61
C MET A 84 16.04 7.68 9.48
N ASN A 85 16.58 7.53 8.27
CA ASN A 85 17.85 6.85 8.04
C ASN A 85 19.04 7.54 8.73
N ASN A 86 19.03 8.87 8.81
CA ASN A 86 20.06 9.61 9.54
C ASN A 86 19.94 9.39 11.05
N ILE A 87 18.72 9.37 11.58
CA ILE A 87 18.45 9.06 13.00
C ILE A 87 18.98 7.65 13.34
N LEU A 88 18.69 6.64 12.50
CA LEU A 88 19.19 5.27 12.69
C LEU A 88 20.72 5.20 12.66
N LYS A 89 21.37 5.90 11.71
CA LYS A 89 22.84 5.96 11.65
C LYS A 89 23.47 6.64 12.85
N GLN A 90 22.83 7.65 13.42
CA GLN A 90 23.33 8.32 14.63
C GLN A 90 23.22 7.38 15.84
N GLN A 91 22.11 6.65 15.96
CA GLN A 91 21.91 5.67 17.03
C GLN A 91 22.96 4.54 17.02
N GLU A 92 23.46 4.12 15.86
CA GLU A 92 24.56 3.13 15.79
C GLU A 92 25.85 3.60 16.49
N ASN A 93 26.02 4.92 16.70
CA ASN A 93 27.21 5.52 17.28
C ASN A 93 27.04 5.95 18.74
N GLU A 94 25.83 5.91 19.29
CA GLU A 94 25.49 6.44 20.62
C GLU A 94 24.63 5.45 21.43
N ASP A 95 24.89 5.33 22.74
CA ASP A 95 24.09 4.49 23.63
C ASP A 95 22.87 5.30 24.13
N GLY A 96 21.67 4.93 23.70
CA GLY A 96 20.44 5.68 24.01
C GLY A 96 19.24 5.36 23.12
N GLY A 97 18.12 6.04 23.40
CA GLY A 97 16.92 6.02 22.55
C GLY A 97 17.14 6.73 21.20
N LEU A 98 16.15 6.64 20.32
CA LEU A 98 16.18 7.30 19.01
C LEU A 98 15.67 8.74 19.12
N ASP A 99 16.49 9.70 18.68
CA ASP A 99 16.09 11.11 18.65
C ASP A 99 15.12 11.39 17.50
N PHE A 100 13.83 11.47 17.84
CA PHE A 100 12.76 11.80 16.90
C PHE A 100 12.55 13.31 16.73
N SER A 101 13.37 14.18 17.32
CA SER A 101 13.18 15.65 17.29
C SER A 101 12.99 16.19 15.86
N ALA A 102 13.80 15.74 14.90
CA ALA A 102 13.69 16.14 13.51
C ALA A 102 12.38 15.67 12.83
N LEU A 103 11.78 14.57 13.29
CA LEU A 103 10.46 14.13 12.84
C LEU A 103 9.37 14.98 13.50
N TYR A 104 9.51 15.31 14.78
CA TYR A 104 8.55 16.13 15.52
C TYR A 104 8.48 17.58 15.05
N GLU A 105 9.58 18.14 14.53
CA GLU A 105 9.58 19.43 13.84
C GLU A 105 8.63 19.45 12.63
N ARG A 106 8.43 18.30 11.98
CA ARG A 106 7.45 18.17 10.89
C ARG A 106 6.06 18.00 11.43
N ASN A 107 5.91 17.13 12.43
CA ASN A 107 4.62 16.81 13.04
C ASN A 107 4.78 16.09 14.39
N SER A 108 4.26 16.69 15.46
CA SER A 108 4.25 16.11 16.82
C SER A 108 3.36 14.89 16.99
N ASP A 109 2.47 14.63 16.03
CA ASP A 109 1.58 13.47 16.04
C ASP A 109 2.28 12.19 15.59
N ILE A 110 3.49 12.27 15.02
CA ILE A 110 4.31 11.09 14.71
C ILE A 110 4.61 10.37 16.03
N LYS A 111 4.28 9.09 16.13
CA LYS A 111 4.52 8.27 17.35
C LYS A 111 5.49 7.12 17.11
N ALA A 112 5.59 6.65 15.87
CA ALA A 112 6.46 5.55 15.52
C ALA A 112 6.84 5.60 14.04
N TRP A 113 7.74 4.71 13.66
CA TRP A 113 8.08 4.40 12.29
C TRP A 113 7.90 2.90 12.04
N ILE A 114 7.35 2.53 10.88
CA ILE A 114 7.16 1.13 10.50
C ILE A 114 7.90 0.83 9.20
N SER A 115 8.56 -0.32 9.18
CA SER A 115 9.19 -0.83 7.97
C SER A 115 9.01 -2.34 7.81
N ILE A 116 8.88 -2.76 6.56
CA ILE A 116 8.96 -4.17 6.15
C ILE A 116 10.03 -4.23 5.05
N PRO A 117 11.17 -4.89 5.28
CA PRO A 117 12.27 -4.95 4.31
C PRO A 117 11.81 -5.37 2.92
N ASP A 118 12.41 -4.77 1.88
CA ASP A 118 12.14 -5.05 0.46
C ASP A 118 10.67 -4.81 0.03
N THR A 119 9.95 -3.97 0.76
CA THR A 119 8.61 -3.51 0.40
C THR A 119 8.54 -1.98 0.35
N SER A 120 7.40 -1.45 -0.11
CA SER A 120 7.12 -0.01 -0.01
C SER A 120 6.80 0.46 1.41
N VAL A 121 6.51 -0.46 2.35
CA VAL A 121 6.23 -0.10 3.75
C VAL A 121 7.52 0.39 4.41
N ASN A 122 7.65 1.71 4.48
CA ASN A 122 8.73 2.41 5.17
C ASN A 122 8.23 3.83 5.47
N TYR A 123 7.45 3.98 6.54
CA TYR A 123 6.60 5.16 6.75
C TYR A 123 6.54 5.58 8.22
N PRO A 124 6.36 6.89 8.50
CA PRO A 124 5.95 7.35 9.81
C PRO A 124 4.52 6.87 10.11
N ILE A 125 4.25 6.64 11.40
CA ILE A 125 2.90 6.39 11.91
C ILE A 125 2.52 7.56 12.81
N CYS A 126 1.44 8.23 12.47
CA CYS A 126 0.86 9.28 13.29
C CYS A 126 -0.21 8.74 14.26
N GLN A 127 -0.62 9.55 15.23
CA GLN A 127 -1.81 9.27 16.03
C GLN A 127 -2.55 10.59 16.31
N TYR A 128 -3.87 10.57 16.15
CA TYR A 128 -4.74 11.72 16.42
C TYR A 128 -5.80 11.36 17.46
N SER A 129 -6.70 12.30 17.75
CA SER A 129 -7.85 12.10 18.66
C SER A 129 -8.97 11.25 18.06
N ASP A 130 -8.88 10.87 16.78
CA ASP A 130 -9.83 10.05 16.06
C ASP A 130 -9.13 9.19 14.99
N ASN A 131 -9.89 8.31 14.35
CA ASN A 131 -9.43 7.44 13.25
C ASN A 131 -9.73 8.01 11.84
N ASP A 132 -10.15 9.27 11.73
CA ASP A 132 -10.57 9.88 10.45
C ASP A 132 -9.54 10.89 9.90
N TYR A 133 -8.92 11.69 10.76
CA TYR A 133 -8.06 12.79 10.34
C TYR A 133 -6.94 12.34 9.38
N TYR A 134 -6.18 11.32 9.76
CA TYR A 134 -5.07 10.81 8.95
C TYR A 134 -5.49 9.91 7.78
N LEU A 135 -6.77 9.57 7.63
CA LEU A 135 -7.30 9.02 6.37
C LEU A 135 -7.20 10.05 5.24
N HIS A 136 -7.27 11.34 5.56
CA HIS A 136 -7.38 12.42 4.57
C HIS A 136 -6.26 13.47 4.67
N HIS A 137 -5.26 13.26 5.54
CA HIS A 137 -4.12 14.16 5.73
C HIS A 137 -2.79 13.40 5.67
N ASN A 138 -1.79 14.00 5.03
CA ASN A 138 -0.42 13.51 5.08
C ASN A 138 0.25 13.89 6.42
N PHE A 139 1.45 13.35 6.66
CA PHE A 139 2.21 13.60 7.88
C PHE A 139 2.63 15.06 8.05
N ASP A 140 2.52 15.93 7.03
CA ASP A 140 2.71 17.39 7.15
C ASP A 140 1.40 18.12 7.54
N LEU A 141 0.36 17.41 8.01
CA LEU A 141 -0.96 17.95 8.36
C LEU A 141 -1.72 18.56 7.17
N LYS A 142 -1.34 18.24 5.93
CA LYS A 142 -1.98 18.75 4.71
C LYS A 142 -2.91 17.72 4.11
N LYS A 143 -4.07 18.17 3.61
CA LYS A 143 -5.02 17.31 2.89
C LYS A 143 -4.31 16.49 1.81
N SER A 144 -4.60 15.19 1.79
CA SER A 144 -3.95 14.22 0.92
C SER A 144 -4.88 13.03 0.69
N GLU A 145 -5.08 12.66 -0.57
CA GLU A 145 -5.80 11.42 -0.93
C GLU A 145 -5.03 10.15 -0.53
N PHE A 146 -3.72 10.26 -0.27
CA PHE A 146 -2.87 9.16 0.19
C PHE A 146 -2.97 8.93 1.70
N GLY A 147 -3.47 9.91 2.46
CA GLY A 147 -3.41 9.92 3.92
C GLY A 147 -1.99 9.75 4.49
N THR A 148 -1.94 9.22 5.71
CA THR A 148 -0.75 8.76 6.43
C THR A 148 -1.08 7.44 7.11
N LEU A 149 -0.09 6.62 7.45
CA LEU A 149 -0.34 5.53 8.38
C LEU A 149 -0.62 6.11 9.76
N PHE A 150 -1.60 5.55 10.48
CA PHE A 150 -1.93 6.03 11.81
C PHE A 150 -2.31 4.89 12.76
N PHE A 151 -1.96 5.05 14.04
CA PHE A 151 -2.44 4.19 15.10
C PHE A 151 -3.92 4.45 15.38
N ASP A 152 -4.62 3.43 15.88
CA ASP A 152 -5.94 3.62 16.46
C ASP A 152 -5.89 4.66 17.58
N TYR A 153 -6.84 5.58 17.61
CA TYR A 153 -6.88 6.66 18.60
C TYR A 153 -6.99 6.14 20.04
N THR A 154 -7.47 4.91 20.24
CA THR A 154 -7.55 4.28 21.57
C THR A 154 -6.25 3.64 22.03
N ASN A 155 -5.26 3.49 21.15
CA ASN A 155 -3.98 2.89 21.51
C ASN A 155 -3.11 3.80 22.40
N THR A 156 -2.46 3.20 23.39
CA THR A 156 -1.30 3.81 24.05
C THR A 156 -0.03 3.21 23.44
N VAL A 157 0.74 4.01 22.70
CA VAL A 157 1.84 3.50 21.85
C VAL A 157 3.09 3.10 22.66
N SER A 158 3.43 3.87 23.70
CA SER A 158 4.62 3.66 24.51
C SER A 158 4.38 3.90 26.01
N GLY A 159 5.39 3.62 26.83
CA GLY A 159 5.30 3.68 28.29
C GLY A 159 4.80 2.40 28.95
N GLU A 160 4.64 2.44 30.28
CA GLU A 160 4.21 1.31 31.10
C GLU A 160 2.80 0.82 30.75
N ASN A 161 1.93 1.75 30.37
CA ASN A 161 0.55 1.50 29.96
C ASN A 161 0.38 1.30 28.46
N ALA A 162 1.46 1.02 27.72
CA ALA A 162 1.34 0.73 26.29
C ALA A 162 0.32 -0.40 26.06
N SER A 163 -0.51 -0.28 25.03
CA SER A 163 -1.57 -1.25 24.74
C SER A 163 -1.01 -2.64 24.39
N GLN A 164 -1.80 -3.68 24.64
CA GLN A 164 -1.42 -5.05 24.31
C GLN A 164 -1.45 -5.30 22.79
N ASN A 165 -2.39 -4.71 22.06
CA ASN A 165 -2.46 -4.72 20.60
C ASN A 165 -2.41 -3.29 20.06
N LEU A 166 -1.39 -2.98 19.26
CA LEU A 166 -1.31 -1.73 18.49
C LEU A 166 -1.90 -1.96 17.11
N THR A 167 -2.94 -1.21 16.77
CA THR A 167 -3.57 -1.28 15.44
C THR A 167 -3.10 -0.11 14.59
N VAL A 168 -2.57 -0.39 13.41
CA VAL A 168 -2.14 0.60 12.43
C VAL A 168 -3.01 0.49 11.19
N TYR A 169 -3.59 1.60 10.78
CA TYR A 169 -4.36 1.73 9.55
C TYR A 169 -3.53 2.38 8.46
N GLY A 170 -3.81 2.02 7.20
CA GLY A 170 -3.22 2.68 6.05
C GLY A 170 -3.97 2.37 4.77
N HIS A 171 -4.02 3.33 3.85
CA HIS A 171 -4.64 3.14 2.55
C HIS A 171 -3.91 2.09 1.71
N SER A 172 -4.66 1.41 0.84
CA SER A 172 -4.11 0.63 -0.28
C SER A 172 -4.32 1.44 -1.56
N MET A 173 -3.26 2.09 -2.02
CA MET A 173 -3.24 2.92 -3.22
C MET A 173 -2.94 2.10 -4.48
N SER A 174 -3.51 2.47 -5.63
CA SER A 174 -3.31 1.77 -6.91
C SER A 174 -1.88 1.75 -7.43
N ASN A 175 -0.95 2.50 -6.82
CA ASN A 175 0.42 2.68 -7.27
C ASN A 175 1.48 2.12 -6.30
N ASP A 176 1.15 1.09 -5.51
CA ASP A 176 2.06 0.41 -4.57
C ASP A 176 2.62 1.31 -3.45
N GLN A 177 1.92 2.39 -3.09
CA GLN A 177 2.26 3.26 -1.96
C GLN A 177 1.43 2.90 -0.72
N MET A 178 1.89 3.35 0.46
CA MET A 178 1.20 3.11 1.74
C MET A 178 1.13 1.60 2.02
N PHE A 179 -0.03 1.06 2.40
CA PHE A 179 -0.20 -0.36 2.72
C PHE A 179 -0.58 -1.25 1.53
N THR A 180 -0.51 -0.77 0.28
CA THR A 180 -0.76 -1.61 -0.90
C THR A 180 0.12 -2.86 -0.96
N SER A 181 1.38 -2.74 -0.55
CA SER A 181 2.30 -3.88 -0.57
C SER A 181 1.89 -4.98 0.40
N LEU A 182 1.05 -4.68 1.40
CA LEU A 182 0.47 -5.71 2.27
C LEU A 182 -0.40 -6.69 1.48
N LEU A 183 -1.04 -6.27 0.38
CA LEU A 183 -1.82 -7.18 -0.48
C LEU A 183 -0.99 -8.32 -1.07
N LYS A 184 0.34 -8.18 -1.11
CA LYS A 184 1.24 -9.26 -1.57
C LYS A 184 1.25 -10.44 -0.57
N TYR A 185 0.89 -10.23 0.69
CA TYR A 185 0.73 -11.30 1.69
C TYR A 185 -0.42 -12.26 1.40
N HIS A 186 -1.26 -12.04 0.38
CA HIS A 186 -2.13 -13.10 -0.14
C HIS A 186 -1.36 -14.31 -0.69
N LYS A 187 -0.04 -14.17 -0.93
CA LYS A 187 0.83 -15.24 -1.43
C LYS A 187 1.74 -15.72 -0.30
N LEU A 188 1.68 -17.03 0.00
CA LEU A 188 2.57 -17.66 0.99
C LEU A 188 4.05 -17.39 0.71
N SER A 189 4.47 -17.39 -0.56
CA SER A 189 5.85 -17.09 -0.94
C SER A 189 6.31 -15.69 -0.51
N PHE A 190 5.39 -14.71 -0.48
CA PHE A 190 5.69 -13.37 -0.02
C PHE A 190 5.85 -13.34 1.50
N TYR A 191 4.97 -14.03 2.25
CA TYR A 191 5.17 -14.21 3.69
C TYR A 191 6.54 -14.85 3.99
N LYS A 192 6.90 -15.93 3.28
CA LYS A 192 8.17 -16.63 3.52
C LYS A 192 9.39 -15.71 3.33
N ALA A 193 9.31 -14.77 2.39
CA ALA A 193 10.36 -13.78 2.13
C ALA A 193 10.34 -12.59 3.10
N HIS A 194 9.17 -12.23 3.65
CA HIS A 194 8.97 -11.06 4.51
C HIS A 194 8.18 -11.44 5.78
N PRO A 195 8.70 -12.29 6.68
CA PRO A 195 7.92 -12.77 7.84
C PRO A 195 7.94 -11.80 9.03
N TYR A 196 8.64 -10.68 8.92
CA TYR A 196 8.86 -9.70 9.99
C TYR A 196 8.35 -8.31 9.65
N ILE A 197 7.94 -7.59 10.70
CA ILE A 197 7.62 -6.17 10.66
C ILE A 197 8.49 -5.47 11.70
N THR A 198 9.16 -4.39 11.33
CA THR A 198 9.89 -3.55 12.29
C THR A 198 9.04 -2.36 12.68
N LEU A 199 8.87 -2.15 13.99
CA LEU A 199 8.27 -0.96 14.57
C LEU A 199 9.32 -0.24 15.41
N ILE A 200 9.49 1.04 15.17
CA ILE A 200 10.50 1.88 15.80
C ILE A 200 9.80 3.01 16.53
N THR A 201 10.00 3.10 17.83
CA THR A 201 9.56 4.21 18.67
C THR A 201 10.78 4.98 19.17
N PRO A 202 10.63 6.19 19.75
CA PRO A 202 11.76 6.91 20.35
C PRO A 202 12.50 6.08 21.40
N GLU A 203 11.81 5.17 22.09
CA GLU A 203 12.40 4.37 23.14
C GLU A 203 13.20 3.17 22.60
N ARG A 204 12.77 2.57 21.49
CA ARG A 204 13.39 1.33 20.97
C ARG A 204 12.92 0.95 19.57
N GLN A 205 13.77 0.17 18.91
CA GLN A 205 13.41 -0.66 17.75
C GLN A 205 12.88 -2.02 18.22
N MET A 206 11.77 -2.47 17.65
CA MET A 206 11.10 -3.73 17.96
C MET A 206 10.83 -4.52 16.67
N GLN A 207 11.18 -5.80 16.67
CA GLN A 207 10.79 -6.75 15.63
C GLN A 207 9.47 -7.43 16.00
N TYR A 208 8.61 -7.66 15.02
CA TYR A 208 7.34 -8.36 15.15
C TYR A 208 7.30 -9.54 14.18
N LYS A 209 6.96 -10.73 14.67
CA LYS A 209 6.84 -11.99 13.92
C LYS A 209 5.39 -12.18 13.48
N ILE A 210 5.11 -12.22 12.18
CA ILE A 210 3.75 -12.38 11.64
C ILE A 210 3.23 -13.78 11.98
N PHE A 211 2.08 -13.85 12.65
CA PHE A 211 1.43 -15.11 13.04
C PHE A 211 0.04 -15.30 12.42
N ALA A 212 -0.57 -14.25 11.86
CA ALA A 212 -1.80 -14.35 11.09
C ALA A 212 -1.86 -13.32 9.95
N VAL A 213 -2.36 -13.76 8.81
CA VAL A 213 -2.77 -12.95 7.66
C VAL A 213 -4.19 -13.36 7.30
N MET A 214 -5.16 -12.44 7.32
CA MET A 214 -6.58 -12.79 7.12
C MET A 214 -7.35 -11.71 6.36
N VAL A 215 -8.43 -12.13 5.70
CA VAL A 215 -9.43 -11.21 5.15
C VAL A 215 -10.53 -11.03 6.19
N ALA A 216 -10.73 -9.82 6.68
CA ALA A 216 -11.75 -9.48 7.65
C ALA A 216 -12.90 -8.67 7.01
N ALA A 217 -14.10 -8.82 7.56
CA ALA A 217 -15.22 -7.94 7.27
C ALA A 217 -15.03 -6.60 7.97
N ALA A 218 -15.40 -5.49 7.31
CA ALA A 218 -15.43 -4.18 7.97
C ALA A 218 -16.70 -3.98 8.82
N LYS A 219 -17.74 -4.82 8.63
CA LYS A 219 -19.02 -4.71 9.34
C LYS A 219 -19.58 -6.09 9.70
N PRO A 220 -20.37 -6.20 10.80
CA PRO A 220 -20.96 -7.46 11.21
C PRO A 220 -21.86 -8.11 10.14
N GLU A 221 -22.56 -7.30 9.34
CA GLU A 221 -23.50 -7.81 8.32
C GLU A 221 -22.78 -8.63 7.24
N ASP A 222 -21.50 -8.35 6.99
CA ASP A 222 -20.68 -9.07 6.03
C ASP A 222 -20.14 -10.42 6.58
N ASP A 223 -20.33 -10.72 7.87
CA ASP A 223 -19.96 -11.99 8.51
C ASP A 223 -21.10 -12.57 9.38
N ASN A 224 -22.31 -12.66 8.84
CA ASN A 224 -23.47 -13.30 9.50
C ASN A 224 -23.86 -12.68 10.86
N GLY A 225 -23.63 -11.37 11.03
CA GLY A 225 -23.86 -10.67 12.30
C GLY A 225 -22.72 -10.81 13.31
N TYR A 226 -21.66 -11.56 12.99
CA TYR A 226 -20.46 -11.65 13.81
C TYR A 226 -19.44 -10.59 13.40
N PHE A 227 -18.76 -9.97 14.36
CA PHE A 227 -17.65 -9.04 14.09
C PHE A 227 -16.43 -9.46 14.88
N TYR A 228 -15.40 -9.92 14.16
CA TYR A 228 -14.09 -10.14 14.75
C TYR A 228 -13.40 -8.79 14.95
N ASP A 229 -13.41 -8.30 16.18
CA ASP A 229 -12.77 -7.05 16.56
C ASP A 229 -11.23 -7.21 16.63
N PHE A 230 -10.59 -7.13 15.47
CA PHE A 230 -9.13 -7.11 15.34
C PHE A 230 -8.50 -5.81 15.90
N THR A 231 -9.30 -4.80 16.21
CA THR A 231 -8.84 -3.49 16.71
C THR A 231 -8.75 -3.44 18.22
N LYS A 232 -9.27 -4.46 18.92
CA LYS A 232 -9.26 -4.56 20.38
C LYS A 232 -7.86 -4.35 20.94
N CYS A 233 -7.70 -3.30 21.73
CA CYS A 233 -6.40 -2.82 22.20
C CYS A 233 -5.88 -3.56 23.42
N ASP A 234 -6.77 -3.82 24.39
CA ASP A 234 -6.41 -4.35 25.70
C ASP A 234 -7.42 -5.41 26.17
N PHE A 235 -6.93 -6.33 27.02
CA PHE A 235 -7.67 -7.50 27.47
C PHE A 235 -7.65 -7.58 28.99
N ALA A 236 -8.82 -7.73 29.59
CA ALA A 236 -8.94 -7.85 31.05
C ALA A 236 -8.35 -9.16 31.59
N LYS A 237 -8.34 -10.22 30.77
CA LYS A 237 -7.83 -11.55 31.11
C LYS A 237 -6.96 -12.09 30.00
N GLN A 238 -5.85 -12.72 30.38
CA GLN A 238 -4.96 -13.43 29.47
C GLN A 238 -5.68 -14.47 28.59
N ARG A 239 -6.70 -15.16 29.12
CA ARG A 239 -7.51 -16.11 28.34
C ARG A 239 -8.27 -15.44 27.20
N ASP A 240 -8.77 -14.23 27.41
CA ASP A 240 -9.52 -13.49 26.38
C ASP A 240 -8.58 -13.05 25.26
N PHE A 241 -7.35 -12.64 25.62
CA PHE A 241 -6.28 -12.33 24.66
C PHE A 241 -5.90 -13.56 23.82
N LEU A 242 -5.65 -14.70 24.46
CA LEU A 242 -5.32 -15.94 23.74
C LEU A 242 -6.47 -16.39 22.83
N SER A 243 -7.72 -16.34 23.30
CA SER A 243 -8.88 -16.71 22.48
C SER A 243 -9.02 -15.80 21.25
N TRP A 244 -8.73 -14.51 21.40
CA TRP A 244 -8.69 -13.55 20.30
C TRP A 244 -7.56 -13.86 19.30
N ALA A 245 -6.35 -14.14 19.80
CA ALA A 245 -5.22 -14.51 18.94
C ALA A 245 -5.43 -15.85 18.22
N ASP A 246 -6.09 -16.83 18.87
CA ASP A 246 -6.43 -18.12 18.27
C ASP A 246 -7.48 -17.97 17.17
N GLU A 247 -8.51 -17.13 17.38
CA GLU A 247 -9.47 -16.83 16.31
C GLU A 247 -8.78 -16.17 15.10
N ALA A 248 -7.79 -15.29 15.32
CA ALA A 248 -6.98 -14.75 14.23
C ALA A 248 -6.25 -15.85 13.44
N ARG A 249 -5.73 -16.89 14.11
CA ARG A 249 -5.09 -18.04 13.44
C ARG A 249 -6.09 -18.84 12.62
N GLU A 250 -7.27 -19.11 13.17
CA GLU A 250 -8.34 -19.83 12.45
C GLU A 250 -8.77 -19.08 11.18
N ARG A 251 -8.81 -17.75 11.25
CA ARG A 251 -9.11 -16.87 10.11
C ARG A 251 -7.94 -16.72 9.15
N SER A 252 -6.73 -17.07 9.58
CA SER A 252 -5.56 -16.85 8.76
C SER A 252 -5.57 -17.73 7.51
N ILE A 253 -5.21 -17.14 6.38
CA ILE A 253 -5.04 -17.85 5.10
C ILE A 253 -3.81 -18.78 5.11
N PHE A 254 -2.97 -18.72 6.15
CA PHE A 254 -1.78 -19.54 6.34
C PHE A 254 -1.78 -20.22 7.72
N ASN A 255 -1.18 -21.40 7.79
CA ASN A 255 -0.77 -21.99 9.05
C ASN A 255 0.69 -21.61 9.29
N LEU A 256 0.93 -20.75 10.28
CA LEU A 256 2.24 -20.16 10.57
C LEU A 256 2.78 -20.68 11.90
N ASN A 257 4.04 -21.09 11.92
CA ASN A 257 4.72 -21.59 13.13
C ASN A 257 5.30 -20.44 13.97
N VAL A 258 4.42 -19.55 14.42
CA VAL A 258 4.76 -18.46 15.34
C VAL A 258 3.74 -18.55 16.46
N ASP A 259 4.15 -18.87 17.69
CA ASP A 259 3.30 -18.96 18.88
C ASP A 259 2.83 -17.59 19.38
N VAL A 260 1.81 -17.54 20.24
CA VAL A 260 1.38 -16.34 20.97
C VAL A 260 1.15 -16.76 22.42
N LEU A 261 1.79 -16.07 23.36
CA LEU A 261 1.72 -16.32 24.79
C LEU A 261 0.98 -15.20 25.53
N PRO A 262 0.41 -15.46 26.72
CA PRO A 262 -0.43 -14.52 27.46
C PRO A 262 0.05 -13.07 27.58
N ASP A 263 1.36 -12.86 27.73
CA ASP A 263 1.98 -11.55 27.98
C ASP A 263 2.63 -10.95 26.72
N ASP A 264 2.41 -11.59 25.56
CA ASP A 264 2.86 -11.04 24.29
C ASP A 264 2.10 -9.77 23.93
N ARG A 265 2.76 -8.95 23.12
CA ARG A 265 2.17 -7.77 22.51
C ARG A 265 2.04 -7.98 21.02
N VAL A 266 0.96 -7.48 20.45
CA VAL A 266 0.58 -7.66 19.05
C VAL A 266 0.61 -6.31 18.33
N LEU A 267 1.01 -6.36 17.07
CA LEU A 267 0.87 -5.31 16.09
C LEU A 267 -0.09 -5.81 15.00
N THR A 268 -1.16 -5.07 14.79
CA THR A 268 -2.18 -5.35 13.78
C THR A 268 -2.11 -4.30 12.68
N LEU A 269 -1.85 -4.70 11.44
CA LEU A 269 -1.90 -3.81 10.28
C LEU A 269 -3.21 -4.05 9.54
N SER A 270 -3.94 -2.98 9.23
CA SER A 270 -5.23 -3.05 8.52
C SER A 270 -5.24 -2.15 7.30
N THR A 271 -5.61 -2.70 6.14
CA THR A 271 -5.79 -1.97 4.89
C THR A 271 -7.01 -2.46 4.11
N CYS A 272 -7.49 -1.67 3.15
CA CYS A 272 -8.54 -2.08 2.23
C CYS A 272 -8.08 -3.27 1.38
N ASP A 273 -8.97 -4.24 1.20
CA ASP A 273 -8.78 -5.36 0.29
C ASP A 273 -9.95 -5.40 -0.71
N TYR A 274 -9.76 -6.08 -1.84
CA TYR A 274 -10.68 -6.13 -2.97
C TYR A 274 -11.23 -7.54 -3.22
N VAL A 275 -10.98 -8.48 -2.29
CA VAL A 275 -11.51 -9.84 -2.34
C VAL A 275 -13.03 -9.84 -2.36
N PHE A 276 -13.68 -8.98 -1.58
CA PHE A 276 -15.11 -8.63 -1.64
C PHE A 276 -15.32 -7.17 -1.22
N ASP A 277 -16.54 -6.66 -1.39
CA ASP A 277 -16.84 -5.26 -1.11
C ASP A 277 -16.66 -4.96 0.38
N ASN A 278 -16.01 -3.83 0.70
CA ASN A 278 -15.73 -3.41 2.08
C ASN A 278 -14.92 -4.39 2.94
N CYS A 279 -14.12 -5.29 2.34
CA CYS A 279 -13.22 -6.13 3.13
C CYS A 279 -11.93 -5.41 3.54
N ARG A 280 -11.26 -5.99 4.53
CA ARG A 280 -9.93 -5.57 5.00
C ARG A 280 -8.97 -6.73 4.90
N LEU A 281 -7.74 -6.44 4.49
CA LEU A 281 -6.62 -7.34 4.74
C LEU A 281 -6.04 -6.95 6.10
N VAL A 282 -5.98 -7.92 7.00
CA VAL A 282 -5.45 -7.75 8.35
C VAL A 282 -4.24 -8.67 8.53
N ILE A 283 -3.13 -8.10 8.98
CA ILE A 283 -1.91 -8.82 9.32
C ILE A 283 -1.65 -8.62 10.80
N MET A 284 -1.52 -9.70 11.54
CA MET A 284 -1.21 -9.67 12.96
C MET A 284 0.15 -10.30 13.21
N ALA A 285 0.97 -9.59 13.98
CA ALA A 285 2.31 -10.00 14.31
C ALA A 285 2.56 -9.83 15.80
N ARG A 286 3.27 -10.77 16.42
CA ARG A 286 3.64 -10.67 17.84
C ARG A 286 5.04 -10.12 17.99
N ARG A 287 5.25 -9.29 19.00
CA ARG A 287 6.57 -8.73 19.29
C ARG A 287 7.56 -9.86 19.60
N GLN A 288 8.77 -9.78 19.05
CA GLN A 288 9.86 -10.68 19.43
C GLN A 288 10.20 -10.47 20.90
N ARG A 289 10.34 -11.58 21.63
CA ARG A 289 10.63 -11.54 23.07
C ARG A 289 12.12 -11.28 23.30
N ILE A 290 12.46 -10.71 24.45
CA ILE A 290 13.86 -10.48 24.83
C ILE A 290 14.54 -11.85 24.98
N GLY A 291 15.68 -12.03 24.31
CA GLY A 291 16.43 -13.30 24.32
C GLY A 291 15.86 -14.40 23.42
N GLU A 292 14.78 -14.15 22.68
CA GLU A 292 14.27 -15.08 21.68
C GLU A 292 15.17 -15.10 20.45
N GLU A 293 15.54 -16.30 19.98
CA GLU A 293 16.35 -16.47 18.78
C GLU A 293 15.78 -15.67 17.58
N SER A 294 16.69 -15.00 16.88
CA SER A 294 16.38 -14.35 15.61
C SER A 294 16.16 -15.40 14.55
N GLY A 295 14.91 -15.58 14.14
CA GLY A 295 14.51 -16.62 13.20
C GLY A 295 13.01 -16.91 13.27
N ILE A 296 12.41 -17.11 12.10
CA ILE A 296 11.11 -17.73 11.91
C ILE A 296 11.40 -18.85 10.94
N ASP A 297 11.07 -20.09 11.31
CA ASP A 297 11.12 -21.20 10.37
C ASP A 297 9.96 -21.07 9.38
N THR A 298 10.19 -20.30 8.32
CA THR A 298 9.21 -20.07 7.27
C THR A 298 9.02 -21.28 6.37
N GLU A 299 9.83 -22.32 6.46
CA GLU A 299 9.65 -23.52 5.64
C GLU A 299 8.45 -24.36 6.10
N THR A 300 8.17 -24.34 7.40
CA THR A 300 6.96 -24.96 7.98
C THR A 300 5.67 -24.21 7.66
N ALA A 301 5.75 -22.97 7.14
CA ALA A 301 4.57 -22.21 6.77
C ALA A 301 3.89 -22.79 5.53
N VAL A 302 2.59 -23.03 5.64
CA VAL A 302 1.75 -23.62 4.58
C VAL A 302 0.45 -22.83 4.40
N ASN A 303 -0.19 -22.98 3.24
CA ASN A 303 -1.55 -22.46 3.07
C ASN A 303 -2.49 -23.16 4.05
N ASN A 304 -3.35 -22.39 4.72
CA ASN A 304 -4.42 -22.97 5.53
C ASN A 304 -5.42 -23.63 4.55
N PRO A 305 -5.71 -24.93 4.69
CA PRO A 305 -6.70 -25.59 3.83
C PRO A 305 -8.13 -25.11 4.08
N ASN A 306 -8.43 -24.63 5.30
CA ASN A 306 -9.77 -24.25 5.74
C ASN A 306 -9.79 -22.91 6.52
N PRO A 307 -9.35 -21.80 5.92
CA PRO A 307 -9.40 -20.50 6.58
C PRO A 307 -10.84 -20.03 6.80
N ARG A 308 -11.12 -19.49 7.98
CA ARG A 308 -12.41 -18.86 8.28
C ARG A 308 -12.52 -17.48 7.62
N TYR A 309 -13.06 -17.43 6.41
CA TYR A 309 -13.44 -16.18 5.76
C TYR A 309 -14.76 -15.60 6.29
N PRO A 310 -14.99 -14.28 6.14
CA PRO A 310 -16.30 -13.66 6.34
C PRO A 310 -17.37 -14.25 5.44
N LYS A 311 -18.63 -14.32 5.89
CA LYS A 311 -19.76 -14.83 5.09
C LYS A 311 -19.84 -14.22 3.67
N ALA A 312 -19.64 -12.91 3.53
CA ALA A 312 -19.67 -12.22 2.24
C ALA A 312 -18.68 -12.80 1.22
N TRP A 313 -17.55 -13.36 1.68
CA TRP A 313 -16.58 -14.04 0.83
C TRP A 313 -17.14 -15.32 0.20
N TYR A 314 -17.89 -16.10 0.98
CA TYR A 314 -18.55 -17.33 0.54
C TYR A 314 -19.68 -17.03 -0.42
N ASP A 315 -20.50 -16.03 -0.10
CA ASP A 315 -21.63 -15.57 -0.92
C ASP A 315 -21.15 -15.13 -2.31
N LYS A 316 -20.09 -14.29 -2.38
CA LYS A 316 -19.48 -13.85 -3.65
C LYS A 316 -18.98 -15.01 -4.52
N ARG A 317 -18.65 -16.15 -3.91
CA ARG A 317 -18.15 -17.36 -4.58
C ARG A 317 -19.20 -18.44 -4.75
N LYS A 318 -20.46 -18.20 -4.35
CA LYS A 318 -21.54 -19.18 -4.36
C LYS A 318 -21.18 -20.49 -3.62
N LYS A 319 -20.46 -20.37 -2.51
CA LYS A 319 -20.08 -21.50 -1.64
C LYS A 319 -20.98 -21.54 -0.40
N ALA A 320 -21.22 -22.73 0.14
CA ALA A 320 -21.89 -22.87 1.43
C ALA A 320 -21.04 -22.23 2.53
N TYR A 321 -21.68 -21.49 3.44
CA TYR A 321 -21.04 -20.93 4.63
C TYR A 321 -20.99 -22.03 5.72
N PRO A 322 -19.80 -22.51 6.11
CA PRO A 322 -19.69 -23.69 6.99
C PRO A 322 -19.78 -23.36 8.49
N PHE A 323 -19.95 -22.08 8.85
CA PHE A 323 -19.94 -21.59 10.23
C PHE A 323 -21.32 -21.06 10.62
N GLY A 324 -22.31 -21.95 10.73
CA GLY A 324 -23.70 -21.61 11.02
C GLY A 324 -24.18 -22.16 12.35
#